data_AF-A0A7V5R6S2-F1
#
_entry.id   AF-A0A7V5R6S2-F1
#
_cell.length_a   1.000
_cell.length_b   1.000
_cell.length_c   1.000
_cell.angle_alpha   90.00
_cell.angle_beta   90.00
_cell.angle_gamma   90.00
#
_symmetry.space_group_name_H-M   'P 1'
#
loop_
_entity.id
_entity.type
_entity.pdbx_description
1 polymer ?
#
loop_
_entity_poly.entity_id
_entity_poly.type
_entity_poly.pdbx_seq_one_letter_code
_entity_poly.pdbx_strand_id
1 'polypeptide(L)' 'MNKFPHELAIGDVYIAPFLPALLAAFVATLVTVIILNKLKLSRFFYAPAYVFIAIMTLYLVLIDAFWIKF' A
#
# COMPACT_ATOMS: atom_id res chain seq x y z
N MET A 1 5.67 19.76 20.80
CA MET A 1 4.91 19.00 19.79
C MET A 1 5.91 18.09 19.09
N ASN A 2 5.96 16.82 19.50
CA ASN A 2 6.99 15.89 19.08
C ASN A 2 6.76 15.47 17.61
N LYS A 3 7.53 16.03 16.67
CA LYS A 3 7.60 15.63 15.26
C LYS A 3 8.71 14.57 15.08
N PHE A 4 8.70 13.52 15.89
CA PHE A 4 9.64 12.42 15.64
C PHE A 4 9.00 11.41 14.67
N PRO A 5 9.77 10.94 13.68
CA PRO A 5 9.30 9.93 12.76
C PRO A 5 8.96 8.70 13.59
N HIS A 6 7.91 7.99 13.19
CA HIS A 6 7.51 6.78 13.86
C HIS A 6 8.64 5.76 13.71
N GLU A 7 9.56 5.74 14.68
CA GLU A 7 10.50 4.66 14.89
C GLU A 7 9.63 3.48 15.29
N LEU A 8 9.15 2.73 14.30
CA LEU A 8 8.61 1.39 14.52
C LEU A 8 9.80 0.52 14.94
N ALA A 9 10.20 0.67 16.20
CA ALA A 9 11.20 -0.15 16.84
C ALA A 9 10.46 -1.29 17.55
N ILE A 10 10.65 -2.51 17.07
CA ILE A 10 10.25 -3.71 17.81
C ILE A 10 11.51 -4.23 18.51
N GLY A 11 11.58 -4.03 19.83
CA GLY A 11 12.65 -4.58 20.68
C GLY A 11 14.08 -4.27 20.21
N ASP A 12 14.33 -3.05 19.74
CA ASP A 12 15.59 -2.50 19.18
C ASP A 12 15.85 -2.68 17.67
N VAL A 13 14.93 -3.31 16.92
CA VAL A 13 15.03 -3.36 15.44
C VAL A 13 14.26 -2.21 14.81
N TYR A 14 14.99 -1.27 14.20
CA TYR A 14 14.41 -0.18 13.41
C TYR A 14 13.75 -0.73 12.14
N ILE A 15 12.42 -0.70 12.10
CA ILE A 15 11.67 -0.98 10.88
C ILE A 15 11.56 0.31 10.09
N ALA A 16 12.05 0.30 8.86
CA ALA A 16 11.86 1.41 7.94
C ALA A 16 10.35 1.69 7.82
N PRO A 17 9.86 2.91 8.09
CA PRO A 17 8.43 3.22 8.07
C PRO A 17 7.77 2.91 6.70
N PHE A 18 8.57 2.81 5.63
CA PHE A 18 8.16 2.39 4.30
C PHE A 18 7.67 0.94 4.23
N LEU A 19 8.27 0.05 5.02
CA LEU A 19 7.97 -1.38 4.98
C LEU A 19 6.52 -1.71 5.39
N PRO A 20 5.99 -1.21 6.53
CA PRO A 20 4.58 -1.42 6.87
C PRO A 20 3.63 -0.71 5.89
N ALA A 21 4.01 0.47 5.38
CA ALA A 21 3.21 1.17 4.37
C ALA A 21 3.07 0.34 3.09
N LEU A 22 4.17 -0.23 2.61
CA LEU A 22 4.22 -1.08 1.42
C LEU A 22 3.42 -2.36 1.60
N LEU A 23 3.56 -3.03 2.76
CA LEU A 23 2.80 -4.23 3.07
C LEU A 23 1.29 -3.94 3.12
N ALA A 24 0.89 -2.85 3.76
CA ALA A 24 -0.51 -2.43 3.82
C ALA A 24 -1.07 -2.11 2.42
N ALA A 25 -0.31 -1.36 1.61
CA ALA A 25 -0.68 -1.06 0.23
C ALA A 25 -0.81 -2.34 -0.62
N PHE A 26 0.09 -3.30 -0.45
CA PHE A 26 0.07 -4.58 -1.15
C PHE A 26 -1.19 -5.39 -0.79
N VAL A 27 -1.50 -5.54 0.50
CA VAL A 27 -2.70 -6.26 0.96
C VAL A 27 -3.98 -5.57 0.45
N ALA A 28 -4.06 -4.24 0.53
CA ALA A 28 -5.19 -3.49 -0.01
C ALA A 28 -5.36 -3.71 -1.52
N THR A 29 -4.25 -3.73 -2.27
CA THR A 29 -4.26 -4.00 -3.72
C THR A 29 -4.76 -5.41 -4.03
N LEU A 30 -4.32 -6.42 -3.27
CA LEU A 30 -4.81 -7.80 -3.43
C LEU A 30 -6.32 -7.87 -3.26
N VAL A 31 -6.86 -7.25 -2.21
CA VAL A 31 -8.30 -7.21 -1.95
C VAL A 31 -9.03 -6.54 -3.12
N THR A 32 -8.53 -5.40 -3.60
CA THR A 32 -9.12 -4.67 -4.73
C THR A 32 -9.11 -5.48 -6.01
N VAL A 33 -8.00 -6.17 -6.32
CA VAL A 33 -7.90 -7.01 -7.52
C VAL A 33 -8.81 -8.23 -7.44
N ILE A 34 -8.98 -8.83 -6.26
CA ILE A 34 -9.97 -9.90 -6.05
C ILE A 34 -11.38 -9.38 -6.33
N ILE A 35 -11.72 -8.18 -5.85
CA ILE A 35 -13.02 -7.54 -6.12
C ILE A 35 -13.20 -7.27 -7.62
N LEU A 36 -12.19 -6.70 -8.29
CA LEU A 36 -12.23 -6.44 -9.74
C LEU A 36 -12.42 -7.73 -10.54
N ASN A 37 -11.77 -8.82 -10.14
CA ASN A 37 -11.95 -10.14 -10.73
C ASN A 37 -13.37 -10.67 -10.51
N LYS A 38 -13.90 -10.58 -9.28
CA LYS A 38 -15.28 -11.01 -8.97
C LYS A 38 -16.33 -10.25 -9.77
N LEU A 39 -16.13 -8.95 -9.95
CA LEU A 39 -17.01 -8.09 -10.74
C LEU A 39 -16.78 -8.21 -12.26
N LYS A 40 -15.83 -9.06 -12.70
CA LYS A 40 -15.40 -9.24 -14.09
C LYS A 40 -14.93 -7.92 -14.74
N LEU A 41 -14.51 -6.93 -13.95
CA LEU A 41 -13.95 -5.67 -14.46
C LEU A 41 -12.55 -5.87 -15.02
N SER A 42 -11.85 -6.91 -14.57
CA SER A 42 -10.50 -7.23 -15.06
C SER A 42 -10.41 -7.48 -16.56
N ARG A 43 -11.53 -7.81 -17.22
CA ARG A 43 -11.61 -8.00 -18.68
C ARG A 43 -11.39 -6.70 -19.47
N PHE A 44 -11.58 -5.54 -18.85
CA PHE A 44 -11.40 -4.24 -19.49
C PHE A 44 -9.95 -3.75 -19.45
N PHE A 45 -9.09 -4.41 -18.67
CA PHE A 45 -7.68 -4.05 -18.56
C PHE A 45 -6.86 -4.81 -19.59
N TYR A 46 -6.22 -4.07 -20.50
CA TYR A 46 -5.30 -4.63 -21.48
C TYR A 46 -4.13 -5.37 -20.81
N ALA A 47 -3.60 -4.81 -19.72
CA ALA A 47 -2.44 -5.37 -19.03
C ALA A 47 -2.61 -5.31 -17.50
N PRO A 48 -3.11 -6.40 -16.88
CA PRO A 48 -3.45 -6.47 -15.45
C PRO A 48 -2.29 -6.15 -14.50
N ALA A 49 -1.05 -6.45 -14.89
CA ALA A 49 0.14 -6.16 -14.09
C ALA A 49 0.35 -4.65 -13.88
N TYR A 50 0.15 -3.81 -14.91
CA TYR A 50 0.28 -2.36 -14.75
C TYR A 50 -0.83 -1.78 -13.87
N VAL A 51 -2.05 -2.32 -13.96
CA VAL A 51 -3.17 -1.91 -13.11
C VAL A 51 -2.88 -2.26 -11.65
N PHE A 52 -2.30 -3.44 -11.40
CA PHE A 52 -1.86 -3.83 -10.05
C PHE A 52 -0.86 -2.82 -9.48
N ILE A 53 0.20 -2.52 -10.22
CA ILE A 53 1.22 -1.55 -9.79
C ILE A 53 0.59 -0.16 -9.58
N ALA A 54 -0.26 0.30 -10.48
CA ALA A 54 -0.92 1.61 -10.36
C ALA A 54 -1.79 1.71 -9.10
N ILE A 55 -2.61 0.70 -8.81
CA ILE A 55 -3.45 0.65 -7.60
C ILE A 55 -2.58 0.58 -6.35
N MET A 56 -1.51 -0.21 -6.36
CA MET A 56 -0.59 -0.34 -5.25
C MET A 56 0.15 0.96 -4.96
N THR A 57 0.64 1.66 -5.98
CA THR A 57 1.26 2.98 -5.83
C THR A 57 0.25 4.00 -5.31
N LEU A 58 -1.00 3.97 -5.78
CA LEU A 58 -2.05 4.86 -5.28
C LEU A 58 -2.31 4.62 -3.78
N TYR A 59 -2.44 3.36 -3.35
CA TYR A 59 -2.60 3.05 -1.92
C TYR A 59 -1.39 3.44 -1.10
N LEU A 60 -0.17 3.22 -1.61
CA LEU A 60 1.06 3.60 -0.94
C LEU A 60 1.11 5.12 -0.67
N VAL A 61 0.79 5.94 -1.68
CA VAL A 61 0.74 7.41 -1.56
C VAL A 61 -0.36 7.85 -0.59
N LEU A 62 -1.53 7.20 -0.61
CA LEU A 62 -2.59 7.50 0.36
C LEU A 62 -2.17 7.14 1.79
N ILE A 63 -1.53 5.98 1.99
CA ILE A 63 -1.09 5.54 3.32
C ILE A 63 0.00 6.46 3.86
N ASP A 64 0.93 6.89 3.00
CA ASP A 64 1.92 7.92 3.34
C ASP A 64 1.22 9.24 3.74
N ALA A 65 0.35 9.77 2.89
CA ALA A 65 -0.31 11.06 3.14
C ALA A 65 -1.16 11.08 4.43
N PHE A 66 -1.84 9.98 4.77
CA PHE A 66 -2.82 9.94 5.86
C PHE A 66 -2.38 9.18 7.11
N TRP A 67 -1.51 8.16 6.99
CA TRP A 67 -1.17 7.26 8.10
C TRP A 67 0.26 7.47 8.58
N ILE A 68 1.23 7.32 7.67
CA ILE A 68 2.65 7.39 7.97
C ILE A 68 3.17 8.62 7.27
N LYS A 69 3.00 9.80 7.90
CA LYS A 69 3.63 11.02 7.40
C LYS A 69 5.14 10.83 7.44
N PHE A 70 5.75 10.56 6.30
CA PHE A 70 7.20 10.58 6.15
C PHE A 70 7.74 12.01 6.22
#